data_AF-A0AB39L8B0-F1
#
_entry.id   AF-A0AB39L8B0-F1
#
_cell.length_a   1.000
_cell.length_b   1.000
_cell.length_c   1.000
_cell.angle_alpha   90.00
_cell.angle_beta   90.00
_cell.angle_gamma   90.00
#
_symmetry.space_group_name_H-M   'P 1'
#
loop_
_entity.id
_entity.type
_entity.pdbx_description
1 polymer ?
#
loop_
_entity_poly.entity_id
_entity_poly.type
_entity_poly.pdbx_seq_one_letter_code
_entity_poly.pdbx_strand_id
1 'polypeptide(L)' 'MGGRNDDFTQVVAGDTVTVTAPGRLMVTGIVDAVAPDGSVLWVMEDGGQGRHMVHRTDIAHVELH' A
#
# COMPACT_ATOMS: atom_id res chain seq x y z
N MET A 1 13.07 -18.03 8.62
CA MET A 1 11.59 -18.01 8.69
C MET A 1 11.22 -16.53 8.63
N GLY A 2 11.10 -15.97 7.43
CA GLY A 2 10.85 -14.53 7.25
C GLY A 2 9.36 -14.27 7.46
N GLY A 3 9.02 -13.48 8.47
CA GLY A 3 7.66 -12.95 8.60
C GLY A 3 7.35 -12.17 7.32
N ARG A 4 6.29 -12.58 6.62
CA ARG A 4 5.70 -11.78 5.54
C ARG A 4 5.36 -10.43 6.14
N ASN A 5 6.02 -9.39 5.68
CA ASN A 5 5.77 -8.01 6.10
C ASN A 5 5.05 -7.30 4.93
N ASP A 6 4.03 -7.99 4.41
CA ASP A 6 3.15 -7.58 3.32
C ASP A 6 1.70 -7.72 3.82
N ASP A 7 1.43 -7.07 4.96
CA ASP A 7 0.12 -7.07 5.63
C ASP A 7 -0.82 -6.04 4.99
N PHE A 8 -1.02 -6.17 3.68
CA PHE A 8 -2.12 -5.51 2.96
C PHE A 8 -3.50 -5.85 3.58
N THR A 9 -3.58 -6.92 4.36
CA THR A 9 -4.79 -7.35 5.07
C THR A 9 -5.08 -6.57 6.35
N GLN A 10 -4.12 -5.77 6.84
CA GLN A 10 -4.31 -4.98 8.07
C GLN A 10 -4.68 -3.52 7.80
N VAL A 11 -4.51 -3.05 6.56
CA VAL A 11 -4.84 -1.69 6.16
C VAL A 11 -6.28 -1.60 5.67
N VAL A 12 -6.99 -0.53 6.01
CA VAL A 12 -8.36 -0.27 5.55
C VAL A 12 -8.45 1.07 4.85
N ALA A 13 -9.51 1.26 4.05
CA ALA A 13 -9.77 2.56 3.42
C ALA A 13 -9.85 3.67 4.49
N GLY A 14 -9.09 4.75 4.27
CA GLY A 14 -8.92 5.86 5.19
C GLY A 14 -7.63 5.83 6.02
N ASP A 15 -6.90 4.71 6.05
CA ASP A 15 -5.62 4.64 6.74
C ASP A 15 -4.53 5.43 6.00
N THR A 16 -3.67 6.10 6.75
CA THR A 16 -2.47 6.72 6.18
C THR A 16 -1.34 5.72 6.15
N VAL A 17 -0.81 5.44 4.98
CA VAL A 17 0.22 4.42 4.75
C VAL A 17 1.37 4.97 3.92
N THR A 18 2.56 4.47 4.20
CA THR A 18 3.73 4.63 3.33
C THR A 18 3.99 3.30 2.64
N VAL A 19 3.91 3.30 1.31
CA VAL A 19 4.24 2.16 0.47
C VAL A 19 5.62 2.34 -0.11
N THR A 20 6.52 1.40 0.18
CA THR A 20 7.88 1.37 -0.34
C THR A 20 8.09 0.10 -1.14
N ALA A 21 8.20 0.23 -2.46
CA ALA A 21 8.60 -0.83 -3.38
C ALA A 21 10.10 -0.66 -3.72
N PRO A 22 10.98 -1.55 -3.25
CA PRO A 22 12.43 -1.39 -3.40
C PRO A 22 12.82 -1.32 -4.89
N GLY A 23 13.42 -0.19 -5.29
CA GLY A 23 13.87 0.05 -6.67
C GLY A 23 12.77 0.46 -7.66
N ARG A 24 11.53 0.69 -7.19
CA ARG A 24 10.40 1.02 -8.07
C ARG A 24 9.63 2.26 -7.67
N LEU A 25 9.24 2.38 -6.40
CA LEU A 25 8.36 3.46 -5.94
C LEU A 25 8.45 3.64 -4.42
N MET A 26 8.38 4.89 -3.96
CA MET A 26 8.06 5.20 -2.57
C MET A 26 6.94 6.23 -2.61
N VAL A 27 5.77 5.87 -2.09
CA VAL A 27 4.57 6.73 -2.08
C VAL A 27 4.00 6.76 -0.67
N THR A 28 3.70 7.96 -0.18
CA THR A 28 2.99 8.15 1.09
C THR A 28 1.63 8.75 0.80
N GLY A 29 0.59 8.18 1.41
CA GLY A 29 -0.76 8.57 1.08
C GLY A 29 -1.83 7.88 1.93
N ILE A 30 -3.08 8.10 1.55
CA ILE A 30 -4.23 7.51 2.23
C ILE A 30 -4.74 6.33 1.40
N VAL A 31 -5.07 5.22 2.05
CA VAL A 31 -5.72 4.09 1.39
C VAL A 31 -7.11 4.52 0.92
N ASP A 32 -7.32 4.50 -0.39
CA ASP A 32 -8.62 4.76 -1.01
C ASP A 32 -9.54 3.54 -0.92
N ALA A 33 -8.98 2.38 -1.27
CA ALA A 33 -9.69 1.12 -1.31
C ALA A 33 -8.70 -0.05 -1.18
N VAL A 34 -9.22 -1.19 -0.71
CA VAL A 34 -8.50 -2.45 -0.69
C VAL A 34 -9.34 -3.49 -1.43
N ALA A 35 -8.71 -4.31 -2.25
CA ALA A 35 -9.39 -5.42 -2.88
C ALA A 35 -9.87 -6.40 -1.80
N PRO A 36 -11.07 -6.99 -1.94
CA PRO A 36 -11.65 -7.87 -0.92
C PRO A 36 -10.82 -9.14 -0.70
N ASP A 37 -10.02 -9.55 -1.68
CA ASP A 37 -9.07 -10.67 -1.56
C ASP A 37 -7.70 -10.26 -0.99
N GLY A 38 -7.48 -8.97 -0.70
CA GLY A 38 -6.25 -8.44 -0.11
C GLY A 38 -5.03 -8.49 -1.04
N SER A 39 -5.23 -8.66 -2.34
CA SER A 39 -4.14 -8.68 -3.33
C SER A 39 -3.77 -7.30 -3.86
N VAL A 40 -4.68 -6.34 -3.82
CA VAL A 40 -4.48 -5.00 -4.38
C VAL A 40 -4.89 -3.93 -3.38
N LEU A 41 -4.07 -2.90 -3.32
CA LEU A 41 -4.30 -1.69 -2.53
C LEU A 41 -4.29 -0.49 -3.47
N TRP A 42 -5.25 0.43 -3.27
CA TRP A 42 -5.23 1.74 -3.90
C TRP A 42 -4.85 2.77 -2.86
N VAL A 43 -3.76 3.49 -3.11
CA VAL A 43 -3.27 4.56 -2.24
C VAL A 43 -3.36 5.88 -2.99
N MET A 44 -4.06 6.85 -2.42
CA MET A 44 -4.08 8.23 -2.89
C MET A 44 -2.85 8.95 -2.35
N GLU A 45 -1.96 9.36 -3.24
CA GLU A 45 -0.77 10.11 -2.88
C GLU A 45 -1.15 11.48 -2.29
N ASP A 46 -0.48 11.85 -1.19
CA ASP A 46 -0.66 13.16 -0.58
C ASP A 46 -0.19 14.26 -1.55
N GLY A 47 -1.05 15.25 -1.81
CA GLY A 47 -0.79 16.30 -2.80
C GLY A 47 -1.52 16.14 -4.14
N GLY A 48 -2.39 15.14 -4.30
CA GLY A 48 -3.33 15.06 -5.43
C GLY A 48 -2.71 14.58 -6.75
N GLN A 49 -1.55 13.95 -6.68
CA GLN A 49 -0.80 13.44 -7.83
C GLN A 49 -1.41 12.18 -8.46
N GLY A 50 -2.41 11.59 -7.80
CA GLY A 50 -3.22 10.49 -8.32
C GLY A 50 -3.36 9.35 -7.32
N ARG A 51 -3.93 8.23 -7.81
CA ARG A 51 -4.04 6.98 -7.07
C ARG A 51 -3.04 5.96 -7.60
N HIS A 52 -2.26 5.38 -6.71
CA HIS A 52 -1.33 4.30 -6.99
C HIS A 52 -1.98 2.96 -6.68
N MET A 53 -1.99 2.08 -7.67
CA MET A 53 -2.42 0.70 -7.51
C MET A 53 -1.20 -0.15 -7.18
N VAL A 54 -1.21 -0.76 -6.01
CA VAL A 54 -0.12 -1.59 -5.49
C VAL A 54 -0.63 -3.02 -5.40
N HIS A 55 0.06 -3.94 -6.07
CA HIS A 55 -0.27 -5.36 -6.00
C HIS A 55 0.63 -6.05 -4.96
N ARG A 56 0.11 -7.04 -4.24
CA ARG A 56 0.85 -7.78 -3.19
C ARG A 56 2.13 -8.43 -3.71
N THR A 57 2.18 -8.78 -5.00
CA THR A 57 3.37 -9.38 -5.62
C THR A 57 4.47 -8.38 -5.94
N ASP A 58 4.23 -7.08 -5.76
CA ASP A 58 5.22 -6.05 -6.06
C ASP A 58 6.37 -6.00 -5.04
N ILE A 59 6.36 -6.87 -4.03
CA ILE A 59 7.32 -6.86 -2.91
C ILE A 59 7.34 -5.47 -2.25
N ALA A 60 6.18 -4.80 -2.25
CA ALA A 60 6.01 -3.50 -1.67
C ALA A 60 5.77 -3.65 -0.17
N HIS A 61 6.57 -2.95 0.61
CA HIS A 61 6.41 -2.85 2.05
C HIS A 61 5.41 -1.74 2.36
N VAL A 62 4.41 -2.02 3.19
CA VAL A 62 3.38 -1.06 3.58
C VAL A 62 3.52 -0.80 5.07
N GLU A 63 3.79 0.44 5.43
CA GLU A 63 3.87 0.90 6.83
C GLU A 63 2.65 1.74 7.14
N LEU A 64 1.92 1.36 8.21
CA LEU A 64 0.76 2.10 8.72
C LEU A 64 1.24 3.17 9.73
N HIS A 65 0.63 4.36 9.68
CA HIS A 65 0.92 5.49 10.56
C HIS A 65 -0.10 5.67 11.70
#